data_AF-M6K2Y1-F1
#
_entry.id   AF-M6K2Y1-F1
#
_cell.length_a   1.000
_cell.length_b   1.000
_cell.length_c   1.000
_cell.angle_alpha   90.00
_cell.angle_beta   90.00
_cell.angle_gamma   90.00
#
_symmetry.space_group_name_H-M   'P 1'
#
loop_
_entity.id
_entity.type
_entity.pdbx_description
1 polymer ?
#
loop_
_entity_poly.entity_id
_entity_poly.type
_entity_poly.pdbx_seq_one_letter_code
_entity_poly.pdbx_strand_id
1 'polypeptide(L)'
;MKEQIDRKLIELRRTLVSLVDQYPICGLKGGTETEDMDADEIRILHLAAKDLVPVTVKIGGPEARTDIRMLVKEEIEGICAPMIESSYALKNFIQTLKSMLTPVSYGKISKSINLETITGYKNLMEIADSRPFDDLNQVTAARSDLSASMGLIPDDEEVMRVTKNIVYLSRERGKKLPLAERSLNPISEKLPKR
;
A
#
# COMPACT_ATOMS: atom_id res chain seq x y z
N MET A 1 -21.48 26.22 -1.37
CA MET A 1 -20.85 24.94 -0.96
C MET A 1 -19.99 24.35 -2.08
N LYS A 2 -20.56 24.02 -3.25
CA LYS A 2 -19.81 23.49 -4.41
C LYS A 2 -18.62 24.37 -4.84
N GLU A 3 -18.84 25.66 -5.05
CA GLU A 3 -17.77 26.60 -5.43
C GLU A 3 -16.62 26.68 -4.40
N GLN A 4 -16.92 26.48 -3.12
CA GLN A 4 -15.89 26.50 -2.06
C GLN A 4 -15.06 25.22 -2.08
N ILE A 5 -15.69 24.07 -2.34
CA ILE A 5 -15.02 22.78 -2.53
C ILE A 5 -14.12 22.86 -3.78
N ASP A 6 -14.63 23.40 -4.88
CA ASP A 6 -13.84 23.56 -6.12
C ASP A 6 -12.60 24.43 -5.90
N ARG A 7 -12.73 25.55 -5.17
CA ARG A 7 -11.57 26.40 -4.81
C ARG A 7 -10.54 25.65 -3.97
N LYS A 8 -10.98 24.92 -2.94
CA LYS A 8 -10.09 24.12 -2.08
C LYS A 8 -9.38 23.01 -2.86
N LEU A 9 -10.08 22.34 -3.78
CA LEU A 9 -9.49 21.31 -4.64
C LEU A 9 -8.41 21.91 -5.56
N ILE A 10 -8.66 23.10 -6.13
CA ILE A 10 -7.66 23.80 -6.95
C ILE A 10 -6.41 24.14 -6.11
N GLU A 11 -6.60 24.59 -4.88
CA GLU A 11 -5.50 24.91 -3.96
C GLU A 11 -4.70 23.66 -3.56
N LEU A 12 -5.40 22.56 -3.23
CA LEU A 12 -4.77 21.28 -2.91
C LEU A 12 -3.96 20.76 -4.10
N ARG A 13 -4.52 20.81 -5.31
CA ARG A 13 -3.83 20.39 -6.53
C ARG A 13 -2.60 21.26 -6.81
N ARG A 14 -2.69 22.58 -6.66
CA ARG A 14 -1.52 23.49 -6.82
C ARG A 14 -0.40 23.14 -5.85
N THR A 15 -0.75 22.87 -4.59
CA THR A 15 0.21 22.42 -3.59
C THR A 15 0.86 21.11 -4.01
N LEU A 16 0.08 20.12 -4.45
CA LEU A 16 0.61 18.84 -4.89
C LEU A 16 1.53 18.97 -6.11
N VAL A 17 1.18 19.81 -7.10
CA VAL A 17 2.07 20.11 -8.25
C VAL A 17 3.42 20.64 -7.76
N SER A 18 3.41 21.65 -6.89
CA SER A 18 4.66 22.20 -6.35
C SER A 18 5.49 21.15 -5.59
N LEU A 19 4.83 20.22 -4.90
CA LEU A 19 5.53 19.16 -4.16
C LEU A 19 6.10 18.10 -5.10
N VAL A 20 5.37 17.70 -6.14
CA VAL A 20 5.83 16.74 -7.15
C VAL A 20 6.99 17.31 -7.96
N ASP A 21 7.00 18.62 -8.24
CA ASP A 21 8.11 19.29 -8.94
C ASP A 21 9.39 19.37 -8.09
N GLN A 22 9.25 19.44 -6.77
CA GLN A 22 10.38 19.64 -5.84
C GLN A 22 10.90 18.34 -5.22
N TYR A 23 10.06 17.32 -5.09
CA TYR A 23 10.35 16.11 -4.35
C TYR A 23 9.97 14.86 -5.16
N PRO A 24 10.64 13.71 -4.94
CA PRO A 24 10.34 12.46 -5.64
C PRO A 24 9.08 11.77 -5.07
N ILE A 25 7.94 12.47 -5.13
CA ILE A 25 6.64 11.91 -4.76
C ILE A 25 6.24 10.89 -5.83
N CYS A 26 5.82 9.72 -5.36
CA CYS A 26 5.57 8.56 -6.23
C CYS A 26 4.12 8.05 -6.15
N GLY A 27 3.28 8.67 -5.33
CA GLY A 27 1.89 8.30 -5.13
C GLY A 27 1.29 9.02 -3.94
N LEU A 28 -0.05 9.06 -3.89
CA LEU A 28 -0.78 9.35 -2.67
C LEU A 28 -1.38 8.06 -2.09
N LYS A 29 -1.51 8.02 -0.77
CA LYS A 29 -2.17 6.92 -0.08
C LYS A 29 -3.35 7.47 0.72
N GLY A 30 -4.52 6.91 0.50
CA GLY A 30 -5.70 7.11 1.36
C GLY A 30 -6.08 5.80 2.04
N GLY A 31 -7.17 5.81 2.81
CA GLY A 31 -7.64 4.60 3.47
C GLY A 31 -9.07 4.72 3.99
N THR A 32 -9.83 3.63 3.86
CA THR A 32 -11.12 3.46 4.53
C THR A 32 -10.94 2.88 5.94
N GLU A 33 -9.81 2.22 6.20
CA GLU A 33 -9.54 1.53 7.46
C GLU A 33 -9.08 2.47 8.58
N THR A 34 -8.16 3.38 8.29
CA THR A 34 -7.52 4.24 9.31
C THR A 34 -7.99 5.67 9.20
N GLU A 35 -8.03 6.21 7.98
CA GLU A 35 -8.47 7.58 7.71
C GLU A 35 -10.00 7.72 7.65
N ASP A 36 -10.74 6.60 7.72
CA ASP A 36 -12.23 6.55 7.65
C ASP A 36 -12.79 7.27 6.42
N MET A 37 -12.06 7.26 5.30
CA MET A 37 -12.45 8.03 4.12
C MET A 37 -13.68 7.44 3.46
N ASP A 38 -14.63 8.31 3.14
CA ASP A 38 -15.78 7.95 2.31
C ASP A 38 -15.48 8.02 0.80
N ALA A 39 -16.49 7.71 -0.02
CA ALA A 39 -16.38 7.72 -1.47
C ALA A 39 -16.07 9.11 -2.05
N ASP A 40 -16.65 10.16 -1.47
CA ASP A 40 -16.47 11.53 -1.96
C ASP A 40 -15.06 12.04 -1.60
N GLU A 41 -14.54 11.69 -0.42
CA GLU A 41 -13.19 12.03 -0.01
C GLU A 41 -12.13 11.31 -0.85
N ILE A 42 -12.32 10.02 -1.13
CA ILE A 42 -11.42 9.25 -2.02
C ILE A 42 -11.44 9.84 -3.43
N ARG A 43 -12.63 10.23 -3.92
CA ARG A 43 -12.76 10.89 -5.22
C ARG A 43 -12.04 12.23 -5.25
N ILE A 44 -12.14 13.04 -4.19
CA ILE A 44 -11.40 14.32 -4.08
C ILE A 44 -9.89 14.08 -4.09
N LEU A 45 -9.40 13.07 -3.36
CA LEU A 45 -7.99 12.67 -3.36
C LEU A 45 -7.53 12.29 -4.77
N HIS A 46 -8.32 11.49 -5.49
CA HIS A 46 -8.02 11.07 -6.86
C HIS A 46 -8.02 12.24 -7.84
N LEU A 47 -9.01 13.13 -7.77
CA LEU A 47 -9.07 14.34 -8.59
C LEU A 47 -7.87 15.27 -8.35
N ALA A 48 -7.42 15.40 -7.09
CA ALA A 48 -6.24 16.18 -6.77
C ALA A 48 -4.97 15.58 -7.39
N ALA A 49 -4.83 14.25 -7.35
CA ALA A 49 -3.68 13.49 -7.85
C ALA A 49 -3.68 13.25 -9.37
N LYS A 50 -4.83 13.43 -10.03
CA LYS A 50 -5.04 13.09 -11.44
C LYS A 50 -3.95 13.64 -12.35
N ASP A 51 -3.41 12.79 -13.22
CA ASP A 51 -2.32 13.09 -14.16
C ASP A 51 -0.99 13.52 -13.51
N LEU A 52 -0.85 13.41 -12.17
CA LEU A 52 0.36 13.74 -11.43
C LEU A 52 1.01 12.48 -10.85
N VAL A 53 0.27 11.75 -10.01
CA VAL A 53 0.76 10.56 -9.30
C VAL A 53 -0.39 9.56 -9.06
N PRO A 54 -0.12 8.24 -8.96
CA PRO A 54 -1.17 7.26 -8.70
C PRO A 54 -1.71 7.35 -7.27
N VAL A 55 -2.95 6.93 -7.07
CA VAL A 55 -3.55 6.80 -5.74
C VAL A 55 -3.68 5.32 -5.37
N THR A 56 -3.26 4.98 -4.16
CA THR A 56 -3.50 3.66 -3.56
C THR A 56 -4.37 3.82 -2.31
N VAL A 57 -5.39 2.99 -2.14
CA VAL A 57 -6.25 3.04 -0.96
C VAL A 57 -6.10 1.77 -0.13
N LYS A 58 -5.87 1.94 1.18
CA LYS A 58 -5.91 0.86 2.17
C LYS A 58 -7.38 0.56 2.52
N ILE A 59 -7.85 -0.64 2.17
CA ILE A 59 -9.25 -1.03 2.38
C ILE A 59 -9.47 -1.59 3.79
N GLY A 60 -10.70 -1.62 4.30
CA GLY A 60 -11.01 -2.05 5.68
C GLY A 60 -10.74 -3.51 6.01
N GLY A 61 -10.37 -4.34 5.03
CA GLY A 61 -10.05 -5.75 5.22
C GLY A 61 -9.80 -6.49 3.90
N PRO A 62 -9.28 -7.73 3.94
CA PRO A 62 -8.96 -8.52 2.75
C PRO A 62 -10.14 -8.72 1.79
N GLU A 63 -11.37 -8.70 2.30
CA GLU A 63 -12.60 -8.83 1.50
C GLU A 63 -13.54 -7.63 1.62
N ALA A 64 -13.04 -6.41 1.85
CA ALA A 64 -13.91 -5.24 1.94
C ALA A 64 -14.58 -4.91 0.59
N ARG A 65 -15.63 -5.65 0.22
CA ARG A 65 -16.27 -5.62 -1.11
C ARG A 65 -16.93 -4.27 -1.40
N THR A 66 -17.43 -3.59 -0.37
CA THR A 66 -18.00 -2.24 -0.51
C THR A 66 -16.90 -1.27 -0.94
N ASP A 67 -15.77 -1.28 -0.24
CA ASP A 67 -14.59 -0.47 -0.53
C ASP A 67 -14.08 -0.76 -1.94
N ILE A 68 -13.85 -2.03 -2.27
CA ILE A 68 -13.37 -2.43 -3.60
C ILE A 68 -14.31 -1.92 -4.71
N ARG A 69 -15.63 -2.01 -4.51
CA ARG A 69 -16.60 -1.54 -5.51
C ARG A 69 -16.52 -0.02 -5.70
N MET A 70 -16.36 0.72 -4.61
CA MET A 70 -16.18 2.17 -4.62
C MET A 70 -14.88 2.55 -5.33
N LEU A 71 -13.76 1.90 -4.99
CA LEU A 71 -12.46 2.16 -5.61
C LEU A 71 -12.44 1.85 -7.11
N VAL A 72 -13.10 0.77 -7.53
CA VAL A 72 -13.26 0.43 -8.95
C VAL A 72 -14.10 1.48 -9.68
N LYS A 73 -15.17 1.99 -9.06
CA LYS A 73 -16.03 3.03 -9.64
C LYS A 73 -15.26 4.34 -9.86
N GLU A 74 -14.40 4.71 -8.92
CA GLU A 74 -13.57 5.91 -9.01
C GLU A 74 -12.24 5.65 -9.78
N GLU A 75 -12.07 4.47 -10.39
CA GLU A 75 -10.90 4.11 -11.20
C GLU A 75 -9.54 4.24 -10.46
N ILE A 76 -9.54 4.00 -9.15
CA ILE A 76 -8.33 4.08 -8.31
C ILE A 76 -7.28 3.06 -8.76
N GLU A 77 -6.02 3.51 -8.84
CA GLU A 77 -4.93 2.75 -9.44
C GLU A 77 -4.36 1.65 -8.54
N GLY A 78 -4.57 1.72 -7.23
CA GLY A 78 -4.03 0.77 -6.26
C GLY A 78 -4.96 0.41 -5.10
N ILE A 79 -4.94 -0.87 -4.71
CA ILE A 79 -5.64 -1.40 -3.54
C ILE A 79 -4.62 -2.07 -2.62
N CYS A 80 -4.65 -1.68 -1.34
CA CYS A 80 -3.81 -2.25 -0.30
C CYS A 80 -4.68 -2.98 0.73
N ALA A 81 -4.48 -4.28 0.93
CA ALA A 81 -5.16 -5.03 1.98
C ALA A 81 -4.38 -5.00 3.30
N PRO A 82 -5.05 -4.75 4.44
CA PRO A 82 -4.48 -4.89 5.78
C PRO A 82 -4.60 -6.32 6.31
N MET A 83 -4.00 -6.57 7.47
CA MET A 83 -4.24 -7.75 8.30
C MET A 83 -4.12 -9.10 7.55
N ILE A 84 -3.16 -9.21 6.62
CA ILE A 84 -2.85 -10.47 5.95
C ILE A 84 -1.94 -11.31 6.85
N GLU A 85 -2.56 -12.16 7.67
CA GLU A 85 -1.86 -12.97 8.66
C GLU A 85 -1.66 -14.44 8.26
N SER A 86 -2.19 -14.86 7.11
CA SER A 86 -2.07 -16.24 6.61
C SER A 86 -2.13 -16.30 5.08
N SER A 87 -1.67 -17.42 4.49
CA SER A 87 -1.80 -17.68 3.05
C SER A 87 -3.27 -17.70 2.61
N TYR A 88 -4.17 -18.14 3.49
CA TYR A 88 -5.61 -18.11 3.24
C TYR A 88 -6.15 -16.69 3.16
N ALA A 89 -5.77 -15.80 4.08
CA ALA A 89 -6.19 -14.39 4.02
C ALA A 89 -5.74 -13.72 2.71
N LEU A 90 -4.51 -14.00 2.27
CA LEU A 90 -4.01 -13.51 0.97
C LEU A 90 -4.79 -14.10 -0.21
N LYS A 91 -5.05 -15.42 -0.20
CA LYS A 91 -5.89 -16.07 -1.20
C LYS A 91 -7.26 -15.40 -1.28
N ASN A 92 -7.85 -15.10 -0.13
CA ASN A 92 -9.16 -14.49 -0.03
C ASN A 92 -9.19 -13.09 -0.68
N PHE A 93 -8.18 -12.27 -0.38
CA PHE A 93 -8.01 -10.96 -1.01
C PHE A 93 -7.91 -11.05 -2.54
N ILE A 94 -7.01 -11.89 -3.03
CA ILE A 94 -6.77 -12.05 -4.47
C ILE A 94 -8.01 -12.62 -5.18
N GLN A 95 -8.70 -13.60 -4.60
CA GLN A 95 -9.92 -14.17 -5.17
C GLN A 95 -11.08 -13.16 -5.17
N THR A 96 -11.22 -12.37 -4.11
CA THR A 96 -12.22 -11.31 -4.06
C THR A 96 -12.00 -10.29 -5.18
N LEU A 97 -10.77 -9.82 -5.38
CA LEU A 97 -10.44 -8.94 -6.50
C LEU A 97 -10.76 -9.57 -7.86
N LYS A 98 -10.36 -10.83 -8.09
CA LYS A 98 -10.68 -11.55 -9.34
C LYS A 98 -12.20 -11.70 -9.58
N SER A 99 -12.99 -11.81 -8.52
CA SER A 99 -14.44 -11.92 -8.62
C SER A 99 -15.15 -10.60 -8.90
N MET A 100 -14.54 -9.47 -8.53
CA MET A 100 -15.15 -8.15 -8.58
C MET A 100 -14.69 -7.32 -9.77
N LEU A 101 -13.49 -7.58 -10.29
CA LEU A 101 -12.89 -6.83 -11.38
C LEU A 101 -12.96 -7.62 -12.69
N THR A 102 -13.09 -6.89 -13.81
CA THR A 102 -12.88 -7.49 -15.13
C THR A 102 -11.41 -7.92 -15.30
N PRO A 103 -11.07 -8.87 -16.18
CA PRO A 103 -9.67 -9.25 -16.42
C PRO A 103 -8.76 -8.07 -16.78
N VAL A 104 -9.28 -7.08 -17.51
CA VAL A 104 -8.55 -5.87 -17.90
C VAL A 104 -8.28 -4.99 -16.68
N SER A 105 -9.30 -4.66 -15.89
CA SER A 105 -9.15 -3.85 -14.68
C SER A 105 -8.25 -4.54 -13.66
N TYR A 106 -8.43 -5.85 -13.49
CA TYR A 106 -7.60 -6.69 -12.63
C TYR A 106 -6.13 -6.65 -13.07
N GLY A 107 -5.83 -6.69 -14.38
CA GLY A 107 -4.46 -6.60 -14.87
C GLY A 107 -3.79 -5.24 -14.63
N LYS A 108 -4.57 -4.15 -14.61
CA LYS A 108 -4.06 -2.78 -14.44
C LYS A 108 -3.87 -2.35 -12.99
N ILE A 109 -4.77 -2.78 -12.10
CA ILE A 109 -4.74 -2.32 -10.71
C ILE A 109 -3.52 -2.86 -9.97
N SER A 110 -2.84 -1.99 -9.22
CA SER A 110 -1.76 -2.37 -8.33
C SER A 110 -2.36 -3.03 -7.09
N LYS A 111 -1.95 -4.27 -6.79
CA LYS A 111 -2.32 -4.96 -5.55
C LYS A 111 -1.15 -4.92 -4.58
N SER A 112 -1.40 -4.46 -3.37
CA SER A 112 -0.43 -4.50 -2.29
C SER A 112 -1.05 -5.06 -1.03
N ILE A 113 -0.19 -5.50 -0.12
CA ILE A 113 -0.59 -5.85 1.24
C ILE A 113 0.30 -5.11 2.22
N ASN A 114 -0.25 -4.86 3.40
CA ASN A 114 0.56 -4.57 4.56
C ASN A 114 0.72 -5.87 5.39
N LEU A 115 1.96 -6.14 5.81
CA LEU A 115 2.31 -7.12 6.84
C LEU A 115 2.46 -6.34 8.15
N GLU A 116 1.49 -6.52 9.04
CA GLU A 116 1.21 -5.59 10.13
C GLU A 116 1.35 -6.23 11.50
N THR A 117 1.52 -7.55 11.59
CA THR A 117 1.53 -8.24 12.87
C THR A 117 2.64 -9.27 12.98
N ILE A 118 3.01 -9.59 14.22
CA ILE A 118 3.93 -10.69 14.52
C ILE A 118 3.39 -12.04 14.05
N THR A 119 2.05 -12.21 14.03
CA THR A 119 1.40 -13.40 13.47
C THR A 119 1.64 -13.49 11.96
N GLY A 120 1.40 -12.40 11.23
CA GLY A 120 1.71 -12.33 9.80
C GLY A 120 3.18 -12.58 9.50
N TYR A 121 4.10 -12.05 10.32
CA TYR A 121 5.52 -12.34 10.19
C TYR A 121 5.88 -13.81 10.44
N LYS A 122 5.30 -14.45 11.47
CA LYS A 122 5.51 -15.88 11.73
C LYS A 122 5.06 -16.76 10.56
N ASN A 123 4.04 -16.33 9.83
CA ASN A 123 3.52 -17.01 8.65
C ASN A 123 4.10 -16.46 7.32
N LEU A 124 5.12 -15.60 7.38
CA LEU A 124 5.62 -14.86 6.21
C LEU A 124 6.03 -15.79 5.06
N MET A 125 6.73 -16.89 5.36
CA MET A 125 7.15 -17.84 4.32
C MET A 125 5.95 -18.52 3.66
N GLU A 126 4.96 -18.97 4.45
CA GLU A 126 3.74 -19.58 3.92
C GLU A 126 2.95 -18.61 3.02
N ILE A 127 2.88 -17.34 3.43
CA ILE A 127 2.26 -16.27 2.64
C ILE A 127 3.05 -16.05 1.34
N ALA A 128 4.37 -15.89 1.44
CA ALA A 128 5.25 -15.57 0.32
C ALA A 128 5.41 -16.70 -0.71
N ASP A 129 5.29 -17.96 -0.27
CA ASP A 129 5.35 -19.16 -1.13
C ASP A 129 4.00 -19.52 -1.76
N SER A 130 2.92 -18.84 -1.36
CA SER A 130 1.59 -19.11 -1.89
C SER A 130 1.40 -18.52 -3.29
N ARG A 131 0.69 -19.24 -4.18
CA ARG A 131 0.36 -18.77 -5.54
C ARG A 131 -0.30 -17.38 -5.58
N PRO A 132 -1.23 -17.01 -4.68
CA PRO A 132 -1.78 -15.65 -4.62
C PRO A 132 -0.72 -14.54 -4.45
N PHE A 133 0.44 -14.84 -3.87
CA PHE A 133 1.52 -13.88 -3.70
C PHE A 133 2.05 -13.37 -5.03
N ASP A 134 2.06 -14.18 -6.09
CA ASP A 134 2.52 -13.79 -7.43
C ASP A 134 1.74 -12.61 -7.99
N ASP A 135 0.45 -12.50 -7.65
CA ASP A 135 -0.44 -11.42 -8.11
C ASP A 135 -0.13 -10.06 -7.44
N LEU A 136 0.61 -10.05 -6.32
CA LEU A 136 0.98 -8.82 -5.61
C LEU A 136 2.08 -8.04 -6.33
N ASN A 137 1.95 -6.72 -6.33
CA ASN A 137 2.95 -5.79 -6.82
C ASN A 137 3.90 -5.31 -5.70
N GLN A 138 3.41 -5.21 -4.46
CA GLN A 138 4.14 -4.65 -3.33
C GLN A 138 3.71 -5.29 -2.00
N VAL A 139 4.65 -5.40 -1.07
CA VAL A 139 4.41 -5.78 0.32
C VAL A 139 5.04 -4.71 1.19
N THR A 140 4.31 -4.21 2.17
CA THR A 140 4.78 -3.20 3.12
C THR A 140 4.89 -3.78 4.51
N ALA A 141 6.02 -3.60 5.20
CA ALA A 141 6.09 -3.83 6.63
C ALA A 141 5.48 -2.62 7.36
N ALA A 142 4.25 -2.72 7.85
CA ALA A 142 3.63 -1.62 8.57
C ALA A 142 4.20 -1.55 9.99
N ARG A 143 5.35 -0.89 10.13
CA ARG A 143 6.17 -0.93 11.35
C ARG A 143 5.42 -0.50 12.61
N SER A 144 4.53 0.49 12.51
CA SER A 144 3.72 0.95 13.65
C SER A 144 2.83 -0.18 14.19
N ASP A 145 1.99 -0.78 13.33
CA ASP A 145 1.12 -1.89 13.70
C ASP A 145 1.92 -3.14 14.11
N LEU A 146 3.03 -3.40 13.41
CA LEU A 146 3.92 -4.52 13.71
C LEU A 146 4.47 -4.41 15.13
N SER A 147 5.01 -3.24 15.49
CA SER A 147 5.53 -3.00 16.82
C SER A 147 4.46 -3.14 17.90
N ALA A 148 3.25 -2.61 17.65
CA ALA A 148 2.11 -2.77 18.55
C ALA A 148 1.73 -4.24 18.78
N SER A 149 1.70 -5.05 17.71
CA SER A 149 1.41 -6.49 17.82
C SER A 149 2.50 -7.28 18.58
N MET A 150 3.71 -6.73 18.65
CA MET A 150 4.85 -7.31 19.37
C MET A 150 4.93 -6.82 20.83
N GLY A 151 4.13 -5.80 21.20
CA GLY A 151 4.25 -5.14 22.50
C GLY A 151 5.53 -4.30 22.63
N LEU A 152 6.06 -3.79 21.51
CA LEU A 152 7.31 -3.03 21.42
C LEU A 152 7.08 -1.66 20.78
N ILE A 153 8.12 -0.82 20.76
CA ILE A 153 8.12 0.46 20.04
C ILE A 153 8.63 0.29 18.60
N PRO A 154 8.26 1.18 17.65
CA PRO A 154 8.65 1.05 16.24
C PRO A 154 10.16 0.99 15.97
N ASP A 155 10.97 1.63 16.81
CA ASP A 155 12.44 1.70 16.65
C ASP A 155 13.18 0.64 17.50
N ASP A 156 12.46 -0.29 18.13
CA ASP A 156 13.06 -1.43 18.83
C ASP A 156 13.90 -2.28 17.86
N GLU A 157 15.04 -2.79 18.32
CA GLU A 157 15.97 -3.56 17.48
C GLU A 157 15.30 -4.78 16.84
N GLU A 158 14.42 -5.46 17.59
CA GLU A 158 13.72 -6.64 17.12
C GLU A 158 12.66 -6.29 16.07
N VAL A 159 11.93 -5.19 16.27
CA VAL A 159 10.99 -4.67 15.26
C VAL A 159 11.74 -4.31 13.98
N MET A 160 12.87 -3.61 14.10
CA MET A 160 13.70 -3.24 12.95
C MET A 160 14.26 -4.47 12.22
N ARG A 161 14.66 -5.52 12.96
CA ARG A 161 15.09 -6.80 12.39
C ARG A 161 13.97 -7.47 11.59
N VAL A 162 12.77 -7.53 12.16
CA VAL A 162 11.59 -8.12 11.53
C VAL A 162 11.18 -7.33 10.28
N THR A 163 11.10 -6.00 10.36
CA THR A 163 10.82 -5.11 9.23
C THR A 163 11.81 -5.35 8.09
N LYS A 164 13.12 -5.35 8.37
CA LYS A 164 14.16 -5.63 7.36
C LYS A 164 13.99 -7.00 6.71
N ASN A 165 13.62 -8.02 7.48
CA ASN A 165 13.41 -9.37 6.95
C ASN A 165 12.20 -9.43 6.00
N ILE A 166 11.06 -8.83 6.38
CA ILE A 166 9.87 -8.72 5.51
C ILE A 166 10.23 -8.04 4.19
N VAL A 167 10.94 -6.91 4.27
CA VAL A 167 11.37 -6.13 3.11
C VAL A 167 12.31 -6.93 2.21
N TYR A 168 13.32 -7.58 2.81
CA TYR A 168 14.28 -8.42 2.09
C TYR A 168 13.57 -9.57 1.35
N LEU A 169 12.76 -10.36 2.05
CA LEU A 169 12.07 -11.49 1.44
C LEU A 169 11.12 -11.05 0.32
N SER A 170 10.40 -9.94 0.53
CA SER A 170 9.50 -9.38 -0.48
C SER A 170 10.27 -9.00 -1.75
N ARG A 171 11.46 -8.41 -1.63
CA ARG A 171 12.33 -8.10 -2.77
C ARG A 171 12.85 -9.35 -3.47
N GLU A 172 13.30 -10.35 -2.72
CA GLU A 172 13.76 -11.64 -3.27
C GLU A 172 12.66 -12.33 -4.08
N ARG A 173 11.39 -12.06 -3.76
CA ARG A 173 10.20 -12.53 -4.49
C ARG A 173 9.65 -11.54 -5.51
N GLY A 174 10.48 -10.59 -5.95
CA GLY A 174 10.17 -9.67 -7.05
C GLY A 174 9.16 -8.58 -6.70
N LYS A 175 8.87 -8.33 -5.42
CA LYS A 175 7.94 -7.27 -5.00
C LYS A 175 8.64 -5.92 -4.95
N LYS A 176 7.91 -4.87 -5.34
CA LYS A 176 8.38 -3.50 -5.25
C LYS A 176 8.50 -3.09 -3.78
N LEU A 177 9.48 -2.24 -3.49
CA LEU A 177 9.61 -1.63 -2.17
C LEU A 177 8.46 -0.65 -1.87
N PRO A 178 8.00 -0.57 -0.61
CA PRO A 178 7.06 0.46 -0.16
C PRO A 178 7.58 1.86 -0.40
N LEU A 179 6.66 2.78 -0.66
CA LEU A 179 7.00 4.19 -0.93
C LEU A 179 7.62 4.89 0.29
N ALA A 180 7.25 4.47 1.51
CA ALA A 180 7.78 5.02 2.78
C ALA A 180 9.16 4.44 3.18
N GLU A 181 9.61 3.33 2.59
CA GLU A 181 10.80 2.60 3.02
C GLU A 181 11.98 2.71 2.03
N ARG A 182 11.87 3.55 1.00
CA ARG A 182 12.98 3.81 0.05
C ARG A 182 14.21 4.44 0.71
N SER A 183 14.10 4.93 1.94
CA SER A 183 15.24 5.40 2.75
C SER A 183 16.13 4.27 3.26
N LEU A 184 15.70 3.01 3.18
CA LEU A 184 16.46 1.83 3.64
C LEU A 184 17.37 1.22 2.56
N ASN A 185 17.73 1.96 1.51
CA ASN A 185 18.78 1.50 0.61
C ASN A 185 20.15 1.47 1.32
N PRO A 186 20.99 0.48 1.03
CA PRO A 186 22.05 0.04 1.92
C PRO A 186 23.20 1.05 1.94
N ILE A 187 23.79 1.21 3.13
CA ILE A 187 25.17 1.67 3.27
C ILE A 187 26.08 0.58 2.65
N SER A 188 26.08 0.39 1.34
CA SER A 188 27.06 -0.47 0.63
C SER A 188 27.02 -0.33 -0.90
N GLU A 189 27.08 0.88 -1.44
CA GLU A 189 27.63 1.10 -2.81
C GLU A 189 28.65 2.25 -2.78
N LYS A 190 29.67 2.07 -1.92
CA LYS A 190 31.00 2.66 -2.11
C LYS A 190 32.03 1.54 -1.95
N LEU A 191 32.05 0.60 -2.90
CA LEU A 191 33.22 -0.23 -3.09
C LEU A 191 34.28 0.63 -3.80
N PRO A 192 35.50 0.78 -3.24
CA PRO A 192 36.57 1.47 -3.93
C PRO A 192 36.91 0.68 -5.19
N LYS A 193 36.94 1.37 -6.32
CA LYS A 193 37.53 0.83 -7.55
C LYS A 193 38.98 0.42 -7.22
N ARG A 194 39.27 -0.87 -7.30
CA ARG A 194 40.63 -1.36 -7.48
C ARG A 194 40.86 -1.52 -8.98
#